data_AF-A0AAU2K1W8-F1
#
_entry.id   AF-A0AAU2K1W8-F1
#
_cell.length_a   1.000
_cell.length_b   1.000
_cell.length_c   1.000
_cell.angle_alpha   90.00
_cell.angle_beta   90.00
_cell.angle_gamma   90.00
#
_symmetry.space_group_name_H-M   'P 1'
#
loop_
_entity.id
_entity.type
_entity.pdbx_description
1 polymer ?
#
loop_
_entity_poly.entity_id
_entity_poly.type
_entity_poly.pdbx_seq_one_letter_code
_entity_poly.pdbx_strand_id
1 'polypeptide(L)'
;MPRHIESDAVLVIDGTEWAVYARVSIFGDGAQVKGWFGSLRSDDLRLERELLNARVAILRMPDGKEGLIRTSDGPSSRRGEVAFTGSGRPPA
;
A
#
# COMPACT_ATOMS: atom_id res chain seq x y z
N MET A 1 1.06 19.39 -4.75
CA MET A 1 2.03 18.92 -3.75
C MET A 1 1.68 17.48 -3.38
N PRO A 2 2.65 16.58 -3.21
CA PRO A 2 2.36 15.20 -2.82
C PRO A 2 1.70 15.18 -1.43
N ARG A 3 0.63 14.40 -1.29
CA ARG A 3 0.00 14.12 0.02
C ARG A 3 0.60 12.84 0.57
N HIS A 4 1.05 12.89 1.81
CA HIS A 4 1.59 11.74 2.53
C HIS A 4 0.61 11.29 3.60
N ILE A 5 0.43 9.99 3.74
CA ILE A 5 -0.42 9.35 4.75
C ILE A 5 0.40 8.24 5.38
N GLU A 6 0.44 8.19 6.71
CA GLU A 6 1.06 7.10 7.45
C GLU A 6 0.10 6.63 8.53
N SER A 7 -0.19 5.33 8.56
CA SER A 7 -1.15 4.77 9.52
C SER A 7 -1.00 3.26 9.63
N ASP A 8 -1.41 2.71 10.78
CA ASP A 8 -1.83 1.30 10.84
C ASP A 8 -3.01 1.08 9.88
N ALA A 9 -3.00 -0.07 9.22
CA ALA A 9 -3.92 -0.42 8.16
C ALA A 9 -4.07 -1.94 8.07
N VAL A 10 -5.01 -2.39 7.24
CA VAL A 10 -5.20 -3.80 6.91
C VAL A 10 -4.87 -4.00 5.43
N LEU A 11 -3.96 -4.93 5.14
CA LEU A 11 -3.76 -5.43 3.79
C LEU A 11 -4.57 -6.71 3.62
N VAL A 12 -5.45 -6.73 2.63
CA VAL A 12 -6.21 -7.92 2.25
C VAL A 12 -5.54 -8.57 1.05
N ILE A 13 -4.94 -9.75 1.24
CA ILE A 13 -4.31 -10.56 0.19
C ILE A 13 -5.20 -11.78 -0.06
N ASP A 14 -5.77 -11.87 -1.26
CA ASP A 14 -6.61 -13.02 -1.68
C ASP A 14 -7.69 -13.40 -0.63
N GLY A 15 -8.25 -12.40 0.05
CA GLY A 15 -9.27 -12.55 1.11
C GLY A 15 -8.74 -12.73 2.54
N THR A 16 -7.43 -12.85 2.72
CA THR A 16 -6.78 -12.94 4.04
C THR A 16 -6.34 -11.56 4.52
N GLU A 17 -6.66 -11.19 5.76
CA GLU A 17 -6.29 -9.90 6.34
C GLU A 17 -4.93 -9.96 7.04
N TRP A 18 -4.12 -8.94 6.80
CA TRP A 18 -2.78 -8.76 7.36
C TRP A 18 -2.68 -7.39 8.02
N ALA A 19 -2.29 -7.34 9.28
CA ALA A 19 -1.99 -6.09 9.95
C ALA A 19 -0.67 -5.51 9.39
N VAL A 20 -0.74 -4.26 8.93
CA VAL A 20 0.41 -3.56 8.34
C VAL A 20 0.44 -2.10 8.81
N TYR A 21 1.63 -1.53 8.84
CA TYR A 21 1.82 -0.09 8.85
C TYR A 21 2.05 0.38 7.43
N ALA A 22 1.17 1.24 6.91
CA ALA A 22 1.23 1.73 5.55
C ALA A 22 1.73 3.17 5.50
N ARG A 23 2.69 3.43 4.61
CA ARG A 23 3.10 4.77 4.21
C ARG A 23 2.74 5.00 2.76
N VAL A 24 1.89 5.99 2.50
CA VAL A 24 1.33 6.26 1.18
C VAL A 24 1.73 7.66 0.73
N SER A 25 2.24 7.76 -0.49
CA SER A 25 2.52 9.01 -1.17
C SER A 25 1.63 9.12 -2.41
N ILE A 26 0.83 10.17 -2.47
CA ILE A 26 -0.16 10.42 -3.52
C ILE A 26 0.32 11.56 -4.40
N PHE A 27 0.39 11.32 -5.70
CA PHE A 27 0.85 12.28 -6.71
C PHE A 27 -0.32 12.73 -7.58
N GLY A 28 -0.48 14.04 -7.71
CA GLY A 28 -1.55 14.65 -8.46
C GLY A 28 -1.33 16.14 -8.65
N ASP A 29 -2.12 16.74 -9.54
CA ASP A 29 -2.13 18.19 -9.80
C ASP A 29 -3.21 18.93 -8.99
N GLY A 30 -3.67 18.33 -7.89
CA GLY A 30 -4.67 18.90 -6.99
C GLY A 30 -6.11 18.63 -7.41
N ALA A 31 -6.38 18.49 -8.71
CA ALA A 31 -7.69 18.10 -9.24
C ALA A 31 -7.77 16.61 -9.57
N GLN A 32 -6.66 15.99 -9.99
CA GLN A 32 -6.61 14.57 -10.34
C GLN A 32 -5.44 13.84 -9.68
N VAL A 33 -5.71 12.64 -9.19
CA VAL A 33 -4.66 11.70 -8.78
C VAL A 33 -4.08 11.06 -10.03
N LYS A 34 -2.79 11.26 -10.27
CA LYS A 34 -2.05 10.64 -11.39
C LYS A 34 -1.50 9.27 -11.00
N GLY A 35 -1.26 9.06 -9.71
CA GLY A 35 -0.83 7.79 -9.15
C GLY A 35 -0.53 7.90 -7.67
N TRP A 36 -0.37 6.75 -7.02
CA TRP A 36 0.05 6.68 -5.64
C TRP A 36 0.92 5.45 -5.42
N PHE A 37 1.88 5.55 -4.52
CA PHE A 37 2.80 4.49 -4.17
C PHE A 37 3.13 4.54 -2.70
N GLY A 38 3.80 3.53 -2.20
CA GLY A 38 4.11 3.50 -0.78
C GLY A 38 4.97 2.33 -0.37
N SER A 39 5.03 2.15 0.94
CA SER A 39 5.65 1.00 1.56
C SER A 39 4.77 0.44 2.67
N LEU A 40 4.84 -0.87 2.86
CA LEU A 40 4.18 -1.60 3.93
C LEU A 40 5.23 -2.19 4.86
N ARG A 41 4.98 -2.07 6.16
CA ARG A 41 5.74 -2.77 7.20
C ARG A 41 4.82 -3.72 7.94
N SER A 42 5.29 -4.92 8.24
CA SER A 42 4.62 -5.87 9.14
C SER A 42 5.65 -6.60 9.97
N ASP A 43 5.23 -7.06 11.15
CA ASP A 43 6.04 -7.95 11.98
C ASP A 43 6.06 -9.38 11.42
N ASP A 44 5.13 -9.73 10.51
CA ASP A 44 5.15 -11.00 9.81
C ASP A 44 6.07 -10.95 8.59
N LEU A 45 7.21 -11.63 8.69
CA LEU A 45 8.24 -11.73 7.65
C LEU A 45 7.75 -12.40 6.37
N ARG A 46 6.58 -13.05 6.37
CA ARG A 46 6.01 -13.69 5.18
C ARG A 46 5.29 -12.71 4.27
N LEU A 47 4.96 -11.50 4.75
CA LEU A 47 4.15 -10.51 4.03
C LEU A 47 4.65 -10.30 2.59
N GLU A 48 5.95 -10.07 2.41
CA GLU A 48 6.54 -9.80 1.10
C GLU A 48 6.28 -10.96 0.13
N ARG A 49 6.51 -12.19 0.57
CA ARG A 49 6.30 -13.38 -0.24
C ARG A 49 4.82 -13.58 -0.57
N GLU A 50 3.93 -13.42 0.39
CA GLU A 50 2.48 -13.56 0.14
C GLU A 50 1.99 -12.49 -0.84
N LEU A 51 2.47 -11.25 -0.69
CA LEU A 51 2.09 -10.15 -1.58
C LEU A 51 2.64 -10.31 -3.00
N LEU A 52 3.86 -10.85 -3.16
CA LEU A 52 4.43 -11.15 -4.48
C LEU A 52 3.67 -12.24 -5.23
N ASN A 53 3.04 -13.17 -4.51
CA ASN A 53 2.24 -14.26 -5.11
C ASN A 53 0.73 -13.94 -5.17
N ALA A 54 0.32 -12.78 -4.66
CA ALA A 54 -1.07 -12.37 -4.58
C ALA A 54 -1.70 -12.20 -5.97
N ARG A 55 -2.92 -12.69 -6.15
CA ARG A 55 -3.73 -12.33 -7.34
C ARG A 55 -4.32 -10.95 -7.17
N VAL A 56 -4.80 -10.66 -5.96
CA VAL A 56 -5.38 -9.38 -5.59
C VAL A 56 -4.85 -8.96 -4.22
N ALA A 57 -4.43 -7.70 -4.13
CA ALA A 57 -4.03 -7.07 -2.89
C ALA A 57 -4.74 -5.72 -2.74
N ILE A 58 -5.44 -5.55 -1.62
CA ILE A 58 -6.21 -4.35 -1.31
C ILE A 58 -5.67 -3.76 0.00
N LEU A 59 -5.22 -2.51 -0.05
CA LEU A 59 -4.89 -1.74 1.14
C LEU A 59 -6.17 -1.06 1.66
N ARG A 60 -6.60 -1.43 2.86
CA ARG A 60 -7.73 -0.83 3.58
C ARG A 60 -7.21 0.04 4.72
N MET A 61 -7.54 1.32 4.67
CA MET A 61 -7.17 2.31 5.70
C MET A 61 -8.20 2.34 6.84
N PRO A 62 -7.90 2.92 8.00
CA PRO A 62 -8.82 2.93 9.15
C PRO A 62 -10.17 3.61 8.91
N ASP A 63 -10.25 4.51 7.93
CA ASP A 63 -11.50 5.17 7.52
C ASP A 63 -12.38 4.27 6.62
N GLY A 64 -11.97 3.01 6.40
CA GLY A 64 -12.66 2.03 5.58
C GLY A 64 -12.41 2.21 4.07
N LYS A 65 -11.64 3.20 3.65
CA LYS A 65 -11.31 3.38 2.23
C LYS A 65 -10.29 2.34 1.79
N GLU A 66 -10.50 1.87 0.57
CA GLU A 66 -9.72 0.80 -0.04
C GLU A 66 -9.04 1.26 -1.32
N GLY A 67 -7.86 0.70 -1.58
CA GLY A 67 -7.12 0.91 -2.81
C GLY A 67 -6.42 -0.37 -3.24
N LEU A 68 -6.53 -0.70 -4.53
CA LEU A 68 -5.83 -1.86 -5.09
C LEU A 68 -4.36 -1.54 -5.26
N ILE A 69 -3.51 -2.43 -4.74
CA ILE A 69 -2.05 -2.30 -4.81
C ILE A 69 -1.41 -3.48 -5.51
N ARG A 70 -0.20 -3.25 -6.00
CA ARG A 70 0.72 -4.27 -6.47
C ARG A 70 2.10 -3.97 -5.90
N THR A 71 2.82 -5.02 -5.54
CA THR A 71 4.27 -4.93 -5.26
C THR A 71 4.98 -4.28 -6.44
N SER A 72 5.98 -3.47 -6.13
CA SER A 72 6.82 -2.83 -7.12
C SER A 72 8.28 -3.17 -6.85
N ASP A 73 9.06 -3.33 -7.93
CA ASP A 73 10.52 -3.55 -7.86
C ASP A 73 11.30 -2.27 -7.44
N GLY A 74 10.59 -1.26 -6.95
CA GLY A 74 11.18 -0.03 -6.47
C GLY A 74 11.88 -0.24 -5.13
N PRO A 75 12.98 0.48 -4.85
CA PRO A 75 13.60 0.42 -3.54
C PRO A 75 12.57 0.82 -2.49
N SER A 76 12.28 -0.05 -1.54
CA SER A 76 11.65 0.41 -0.31
C SER A 76 12.61 1.38 0.34
N SER A 77 12.12 2.56 0.69
CA SER A 77 12.95 3.62 1.28
C SER A 77 13.53 3.23 2.63
N ARG A 78 13.12 2.08 3.19
CA ARG A 78 13.53 1.55 4.48
C ARG A 78 13.64 0.02 4.44
N ARG A 79 14.70 -0.51 5.03
CA ARG A 79 14.97 -1.96 5.14
C ARG A 79 13.82 -2.66 5.86
N GLY A 80 13.33 -3.77 5.31
CA GLY A 80 12.23 -4.56 5.89
C GLY A 80 10.83 -4.06 5.54
N GLU A 81 10.70 -3.15 4.57
CA GLU A 81 9.43 -2.71 4.04
C GLU A 81 9.23 -3.21 2.61
N VAL A 82 7.98 -3.49 2.27
CA VAL A 82 7.57 -3.93 0.94
C VAL A 82 7.04 -2.73 0.17
N ALA A 83 7.72 -2.38 -0.93
CA ALA A 83 7.28 -1.29 -1.79
C ALA A 83 6.06 -1.70 -2.62
N PHE A 84 5.15 -0.75 -2.86
CA PHE A 84 3.99 -0.98 -3.71
C PHE A 84 3.65 0.24 -4.56
N THR A 85 2.96 -0.03 -5.67
CA THR A 85 2.23 0.95 -6.47
C THR A 85 0.74 0.69 -6.35
N GLY A 86 -0.04 1.74 -6.16
CA GLY A 86 -1.48 1.69 -6.15
C GLY A 86 -2.08 2.09 -7.49
N SER A 87 -3.28 1.60 -7.77
CA SER A 87 -4.05 1.95 -8.96
C SER A 87 -5.38 2.61 -8.59
N GLY A 88 -5.93 3.43 -9.49
CA GLY A 88 -7.19 4.12 -9.27
C GLY A 88 -7.14 5.14 -8.13
N ARG A 89 -8.23 5.22 -7.36
CA ARG A 89 -8.36 6.18 -6.26
C ARG A 89 -7.52 5.71 -5.07
N PRO A 90 -6.67 6.58 -4.49
CA PRO A 90 -5.96 6.24 -3.28
C PRO A 90 -6.93 6.07 -2.11
N PRO A 91 -6.62 5.23 -1.12
CA PRO A 91 -7.42 5.11 0.08
C PRO A 91 -7.13 6.33 0.99
N ALA A 92 -7.83 7.45 0.74
CA ALA A 92 -7.49 8.76 1.32
C ALA A 92 -8.60 9.81 1.26
#